data_AF-A0A7C0W3T1-F1
#
_entry.id   AF-A0A7C0W3T1-F1
#
_cell.length_a   1.000
_cell.length_b   1.000
_cell.length_c   1.000
_cell.angle_alpha   90.00
_cell.angle_beta   90.00
_cell.angle_gamma   90.00
#
_symmetry.space_group_name_H-M   'P 1'
#
loop_
_entity.id
_entity.type
_entity.pdbx_description
1 polymer ?
#
loop_
_entity_poly.entity_id
_entity_poly.type
_entity_poly.pdbx_seq_one_letter_code
_entity_poly.pdbx_strand_id
1 'polypeptide(L)'
;MATFLVLTIVGERLELARMGGGTTSILGPFGWALLVYLVGTATTVASPDVGGRIAGAGMVALAFWMGSHDLARRTIRIPGLPRHIAVALLAGYGWLAVGGVLWGFGGLTGYGYDAALHAVFLGFVMSMIFAHAPIVVPGVFGLELPYHRVFYGHLVLLHVALLVRVIGSLTSSGRLWQWGGMFTVVAIVLFLGVTAGSVVTARHRS
;
A
#
# COMPACT_ATOMS: atom_id res chain seq x y z
N MET A 1 -4.68 4.30 -14.43
CA MET A 1 -5.05 4.78 -13.07
C MET A 1 -4.07 4.33 -11.99
N ALA A 2 -3.73 3.04 -11.89
CA ALA A 2 -2.75 2.53 -10.91
C ALA A 2 -1.40 3.28 -10.96
N THR A 3 -0.88 3.53 -12.16
CA THR A 3 0.39 4.25 -12.38
C THR A 3 0.42 5.61 -11.69
N PHE A 4 -0.64 6.41 -11.81
CA PHE A 4 -0.70 7.72 -11.18
C PHE A 4 -0.56 7.62 -9.65
N LEU A 5 -1.37 6.78 -9.01
CA LEU A 5 -1.34 6.60 -7.55
C LEU A 5 0.01 6.05 -7.07
N VAL A 6 0.57 5.06 -7.78
CA VAL A 6 1.88 4.51 -7.45
C VAL A 6 2.95 5.60 -7.53
N LEU A 7 2.98 6.38 -8.61
CA LEU A 7 3.95 7.46 -8.78
C LEU A 7 3.80 8.57 -7.73
N THR A 8 2.57 8.97 -7.40
CA THR A 8 2.32 10.00 -6.38
C THR A 8 2.84 9.54 -5.02
N ILE A 9 2.46 8.33 -4.58
CA ILE A 9 2.91 7.78 -3.30
C ILE A 9 4.42 7.61 -3.28
N VAL A 10 4.98 6.96 -4.31
CA VAL A 10 6.42 6.71 -4.43
C VAL A 10 7.22 8.02 -4.44
N GLY A 11 6.72 9.07 -5.09
CA GLY A 11 7.32 10.40 -5.10
C GLY A 11 7.35 11.05 -3.72
N GLU A 12 6.24 10.98 -2.97
CA GLU A 12 6.16 11.48 -1.59
C GLU A 12 7.15 10.75 -0.67
N ARG A 13 7.25 9.42 -0.81
CA ARG A 13 8.17 8.61 0.01
C ARG A 13 9.63 8.87 -0.34
N LEU A 14 9.94 9.11 -1.61
CA LEU A 14 11.27 9.53 -2.07
C LEU A 14 11.68 10.87 -1.44
N GLU A 15 10.75 11.82 -1.32
CA GLU A 15 11.01 13.10 -0.68
C GLU A 15 11.43 12.91 0.79
N LEU A 16 10.70 12.08 1.54
CA LEU A 16 11.08 11.78 2.93
C LEU A 16 12.40 10.98 3.03
N ALA A 17 12.66 10.06 2.10
CA ALA A 17 13.92 9.33 2.06
C ALA A 17 15.12 10.27 1.83
N ARG A 18 14.94 11.35 1.06
CA ARG A 18 15.94 12.41 0.88
C ARG A 18 16.15 13.21 2.16
N MET A 19 15.08 13.63 2.83
CA MET A 19 15.18 14.36 4.11
C MET A 19 15.87 13.54 5.21
N GLY A 20 15.75 12.20 5.17
CA GLY A 20 16.39 11.27 6.09
C GLY A 20 17.91 11.07 5.89
N GLY A 21 18.56 11.84 5.02
CA GLY A 21 20.02 11.83 4.83
C GLY A 21 20.54 10.84 3.78
N GLY A 22 19.73 10.45 2.80
CA GLY A 22 20.17 9.55 1.72
C GLY A 22 21.24 10.17 0.83
N THR A 23 22.39 9.50 0.68
CA THR A 23 23.43 9.88 -0.29
C THR A 23 22.91 9.72 -1.73
N THR A 24 23.37 10.56 -2.66
CA THR A 24 22.98 10.53 -4.09
C THR A 24 23.14 9.15 -4.75
N SER A 25 24.07 8.33 -4.28
CA SER A 25 24.31 6.96 -4.75
C SER A 25 23.12 6.01 -4.51
N ILE A 26 22.33 6.21 -3.46
CA ILE A 26 21.15 5.38 -3.12
C ILE A 26 19.96 5.69 -4.05
N LEU A 27 19.95 6.86 -4.69
CA LEU A 27 18.88 7.31 -5.58
C LEU A 27 18.99 6.71 -6.99
N GLY A 28 20.17 6.26 -7.41
CA GLY A 28 20.39 5.65 -8.73
C GLY A 28 19.50 4.41 -8.96
N PRO A 29 19.54 3.39 -8.08
CA PRO A 29 18.67 2.22 -8.19
C PRO A 29 17.18 2.54 -8.18
N PHE A 30 16.77 3.56 -7.41
CA PHE A 30 15.38 4.03 -7.39
C PHE A 30 14.97 4.64 -8.72
N GLY A 31 15.79 5.54 -9.26
CA GLY A 31 15.53 6.17 -10.57
C GLY A 31 15.42 5.12 -11.67
N TRP A 32 16.22 4.06 -11.59
CA TRP A 32 16.12 2.95 -12.53
C TRP A 32 14.82 2.15 -12.33
N ALA A 33 14.47 1.77 -11.11
CA ALA A 33 13.20 1.09 -10.83
C ALA A 33 11.98 1.89 -11.31
N LEU A 34 12.01 3.21 -11.11
CA LEU A 34 10.98 4.15 -11.57
C LEU A 34 10.89 4.20 -13.10
N LEU A 35 12.03 4.31 -13.78
CA LEU A 35 12.07 4.34 -15.23
C LEU A 35 11.61 2.99 -15.83
N VAL A 36 11.98 1.84 -15.25
CA VAL A 36 11.45 0.53 -15.65
C VAL A 36 9.93 0.50 -15.53
N TYR A 37 9.38 0.99 -14.41
CA TYR A 37 7.93 1.07 -14.22
C TYR A 37 7.25 1.96 -15.27
N LEU A 38 7.79 3.16 -15.52
CA LEU A 38 7.26 4.10 -16.51
C LEU A 38 7.31 3.54 -17.92
N VAL A 39 8.46 3.00 -18.33
CA VAL A 39 8.64 2.37 -19.65
C VAL A 39 7.65 1.22 -19.81
N GLY A 40 7.56 0.32 -18.83
CA GLY A 40 6.61 -0.79 -18.87
C GLY A 40 5.17 -0.32 -19.02
N THR A 41 4.75 0.68 -18.23
CA THR A 41 3.40 1.23 -18.33
C THR A 41 3.14 1.89 -19.70
N ALA A 42 4.10 2.62 -20.27
CA ALA A 42 3.96 3.17 -21.62
C ALA A 42 3.88 2.06 -22.69
N THR A 43 4.68 1.00 -22.55
CA THR A 43 4.67 -0.15 -23.47
C THR A 43 3.33 -0.88 -23.46
N THR A 44 2.54 -0.84 -22.38
CA THR A 44 1.21 -1.48 -22.36
C THR A 44 0.25 -0.99 -23.45
N VAL A 45 0.47 0.23 -23.96
CA VAL A 45 -0.33 0.80 -25.06
C VAL A 45 -0.10 0.04 -26.37
N ALA A 46 1.14 -0.37 -26.63
CA ALA A 46 1.51 -1.09 -27.85
C ALA A 46 1.44 -2.62 -27.67
N SER A 47 1.84 -3.11 -26.50
CA SER A 47 1.84 -4.53 -26.13
C SER A 47 1.45 -4.69 -24.66
N PRO A 48 0.18 -5.02 -24.38
CA PRO A 48 -0.30 -5.18 -23.00
C PRO A 48 0.50 -6.22 -22.21
N ASP A 49 0.81 -7.38 -22.80
CA ASP A 49 1.54 -8.45 -22.13
C ASP A 49 2.97 -8.03 -21.78
N VAL A 50 3.75 -7.56 -22.77
CA VAL A 50 5.14 -7.15 -22.54
C VAL A 50 5.21 -5.96 -21.59
N GLY A 51 4.36 -4.95 -21.80
CA GLY A 51 4.30 -3.78 -20.92
C GLY A 51 3.90 -4.14 -19.49
N GLY A 52 2.95 -5.07 -19.31
CA GLY A 52 2.54 -5.55 -17.99
C GLY A 52 3.67 -6.24 -17.24
N ARG A 53 4.49 -7.05 -17.93
CA ARG A 53 5.65 -7.71 -17.31
C ARG A 53 6.72 -6.73 -16.88
N ILE A 54 7.05 -5.76 -17.74
CA ILE A 54 8.04 -4.71 -17.44
C ILE A 54 7.55 -3.82 -16.29
N ALA A 55 6.27 -3.41 -16.33
CA ALA A 55 5.66 -2.64 -15.24
C ALA A 55 5.63 -3.45 -13.93
N GLY A 56 5.36 -4.75 -14.02
CA GLY A 56 5.46 -5.73 -12.93
C GLY A 56 6.82 -5.70 -12.25
N ALA A 57 7.89 -5.87 -13.05
CA ALA A 57 9.27 -5.81 -12.59
C ALA A 57 9.61 -4.46 -11.94
N GLY A 58 9.18 -3.35 -12.53
CA GLY A 58 9.35 -2.02 -11.97
C GLY A 58 8.70 -1.85 -10.59
N MET A 59 7.47 -2.36 -10.39
CA MET A 59 6.81 -2.32 -9.09
C MET A 59 7.53 -3.16 -8.04
N VAL A 60 8.01 -4.36 -8.38
CA VAL A 60 8.79 -5.20 -7.47
C VAL A 60 10.09 -4.49 -7.08
N ALA A 61 10.80 -3.89 -8.04
CA ALA A 61 12.03 -3.15 -7.78
C ALA A 61 11.77 -1.92 -6.89
N LEU A 62 10.70 -1.16 -7.14
CA LEU A 62 10.29 -0.03 -6.29
C LEU A 62 9.96 -0.50 -4.87
N ALA A 63 9.14 -1.55 -4.73
CA ALA A 63 8.78 -2.12 -3.44
C ALA A 63 10.01 -2.57 -2.65
N PHE A 64 10.96 -3.24 -3.29
CA PHE A 64 12.20 -3.69 -2.66
C PHE A 64 13.07 -2.52 -2.23
N TRP A 65 13.24 -1.50 -3.09
CA TRP A 65 14.01 -0.32 -2.75
C TRP A 65 13.41 0.42 -1.55
N MET A 66 12.10 0.66 -1.57
CA MET A 66 11.39 1.32 -0.46
C MET A 66 11.48 0.48 0.82
N GLY A 67 11.21 -0.82 0.77
CA GLY A 67 11.34 -1.71 1.92
C GLY A 67 12.74 -1.73 2.54
N SER A 68 13.78 -1.44 1.75
CA SER A 68 15.18 -1.47 2.18
C SER A 68 15.67 -0.12 2.73
N HIS A 69 15.25 0.99 2.12
CA HIS A 69 15.81 2.33 2.33
C HIS A 69 14.84 3.35 2.96
N ASP A 70 13.55 3.04 3.05
CA ASP A 70 12.56 3.91 3.69
C ASP A 70 12.75 3.99 5.22
N LEU A 71 12.45 5.15 5.78
CA LEU A 71 12.48 5.42 7.21
C LEU A 71 11.57 4.48 8.02
N ALA A 72 10.51 3.93 7.40
CA ALA A 72 9.63 2.91 7.97
C ALA A 72 10.41 1.76 8.64
N ARG A 73 11.54 1.35 8.06
CA ARG A 73 12.37 0.27 8.58
C ARG A 73 13.08 0.62 9.90
N ARG A 74 13.33 1.91 10.14
CA ARG A 74 13.89 2.41 11.40
C ARG A 74 12.77 2.66 12.43
N THR A 75 11.66 3.26 12.00
CA THR A 75 10.54 3.63 12.88
C THR A 75 9.72 2.43 13.36
N ILE A 76 9.79 1.27 12.70
CA ILE A 76 9.16 0.03 13.21
C ILE A 76 9.65 -0.36 14.61
N ARG A 77 10.85 0.05 15.01
CA ARG A 77 11.42 -0.21 16.34
C ARG A 77 10.92 0.78 17.41
N ILE A 78 10.29 1.89 17.00
CA ILE A 78 9.83 2.95 17.90
C ILE A 78 8.36 2.67 18.27
N PRO A 79 8.06 2.31 19.53
CA PRO A 79 6.70 1.95 19.93
C PRO A 79 5.71 3.12 19.79
N GLY A 80 4.42 2.77 19.72
CA GLY A 80 3.33 3.74 19.56
C GLY A 80 2.92 3.94 18.10
N LEU A 81 2.53 5.18 17.77
CA LEU A 81 2.08 5.55 16.43
C LEU A 81 3.15 5.33 15.34
N PRO A 82 4.44 5.68 15.53
CA PRO A 82 5.46 5.48 14.49
C PRO A 82 5.57 4.02 14.02
N ARG A 83 5.46 3.05 14.94
CA ARG A 83 5.44 1.62 14.59
C ARG A 83 4.20 1.21 13.82
N HIS A 84 3.01 1.74 14.15
CA HIS A 84 1.80 1.44 13.39
C HIS A 84 1.93 1.91 11.93
N ILE A 85 2.40 3.14 11.74
CA ILE A 85 2.68 3.72 10.43
C ILE A 85 3.67 2.83 9.68
N ALA A 86 4.79 2.48 10.32
CA ALA A 86 5.81 1.63 9.71
C ALA A 86 5.27 0.26 9.28
N VAL A 87 4.44 -0.39 10.10
CA VAL A 87 3.83 -1.69 9.77
C VAL A 87 2.91 -1.55 8.56
N ALA A 88 2.06 -0.53 8.53
CA ALA A 88 1.17 -0.28 7.40
C ALA A 88 1.94 0.03 6.10
N LEU A 89 2.99 0.85 6.16
CA LEU A 89 3.85 1.16 5.01
C LEU A 89 4.56 -0.09 4.47
N LEU A 90 5.22 -0.85 5.34
CA LEU A 90 5.97 -2.04 4.94
C LEU A 90 5.06 -3.14 4.39
N ALA A 91 3.87 -3.31 4.98
CA ALA A 91 2.88 -4.25 4.46
C ALA A 91 2.34 -3.79 3.10
N GLY A 92 2.12 -2.49 2.91
CA GLY A 92 1.81 -1.88 1.62
C GLY A 92 2.89 -2.17 0.57
N TYR A 93 4.17 -2.00 0.90
CA TYR A 93 5.29 -2.35 -0.01
C TYR A 93 5.28 -3.83 -0.38
N GLY A 94 5.00 -4.71 0.58
CA GLY A 94 4.80 -6.14 0.32
C GLY A 94 3.70 -6.39 -0.72
N TRP A 95 2.57 -5.69 -0.60
CA TRP A 95 1.48 -5.79 -1.57
C TRP A 95 1.80 -5.22 -2.94
N LEU A 96 2.58 -4.13 -3.02
CA LEU A 96 3.07 -3.60 -4.29
C LEU A 96 3.94 -4.64 -5.01
N ALA A 97 4.80 -5.35 -4.27
CA ALA A 97 5.59 -6.45 -4.83
C ALA A 97 4.69 -7.60 -5.30
N VAL A 98 3.68 -7.99 -4.52
CA VAL A 98 2.70 -9.02 -4.93
C VAL A 98 1.96 -8.61 -6.21
N GLY A 99 1.47 -7.37 -6.29
CA GLY A 99 0.83 -6.84 -7.50
C GLY A 99 1.77 -6.85 -8.70
N GLY A 100 3.03 -6.49 -8.50
CA GLY A 100 4.06 -6.54 -9.54
C GLY A 100 4.37 -7.96 -10.02
N VAL A 101 4.46 -8.93 -9.11
CA VAL A 101 4.62 -10.35 -9.46
C VAL A 101 3.42 -10.83 -10.27
N LEU A 102 2.19 -10.52 -9.84
CA LEU A 102 0.98 -10.95 -10.54
C LEU A 102 0.90 -10.38 -11.96
N TRP A 103 1.24 -9.11 -12.18
CA TRP A 103 1.35 -8.55 -13.55
C TRP A 103 2.52 -9.16 -14.34
N GLY A 104 3.63 -9.45 -13.67
CA GLY A 104 4.81 -10.14 -14.22
C GLY A 104 4.51 -11.51 -14.82
N PHE A 105 3.55 -12.24 -14.24
CA PHE A 105 3.15 -13.58 -14.68
C PHE A 105 1.88 -13.60 -15.53
N GLY A 106 1.52 -12.48 -16.16
CA GLY A 106 0.38 -12.43 -17.09
C GLY A 106 -0.98 -12.28 -16.42
N GLY A 107 -1.03 -11.76 -15.19
CA GLY A 107 -2.25 -11.35 -14.49
C GLY A 107 -2.92 -10.11 -15.10
N LEU A 108 -3.10 -10.09 -16.42
CA LEU A 108 -3.69 -8.99 -17.19
C LEU A 108 -5.12 -9.30 -17.64
N THR A 109 -5.62 -10.51 -17.37
CA THR A 109 -7.00 -10.89 -17.66
C THR A 109 -7.62 -11.69 -16.50
N GLY A 110 -8.95 -11.74 -16.46
CA GLY A 110 -9.73 -12.56 -15.53
C GLY A 110 -9.40 -12.35 -14.05
N TYR A 111 -9.37 -13.44 -13.29
CA TYR A 111 -9.12 -13.41 -11.84
C TYR A 111 -7.69 -12.97 -11.48
N GLY A 112 -6.70 -13.18 -12.34
CA GLY A 112 -5.33 -12.69 -12.13
C GLY A 112 -5.26 -11.17 -12.15
N TYR A 113 -6.01 -10.54 -13.06
CA TYR A 113 -6.13 -9.08 -13.13
C TYR A 113 -6.84 -8.50 -11.91
N ASP A 114 -7.95 -9.12 -11.49
CA ASP A 114 -8.64 -8.74 -10.25
C ASP A 114 -7.69 -8.79 -9.04
N ALA A 115 -6.96 -9.89 -8.86
CA ALA A 115 -6.01 -10.05 -7.77
C ALA A 115 -4.90 -8.99 -7.80
N ALA A 116 -4.32 -8.72 -8.97
CA ALA A 116 -3.24 -7.74 -9.10
C ALA A 116 -3.74 -6.30 -8.85
N LEU A 117 -4.92 -5.95 -9.36
CA LEU A 117 -5.55 -4.66 -9.06
C LEU A 117 -5.79 -4.50 -7.56
N HIS A 118 -6.39 -5.49 -6.91
CA HIS A 118 -6.70 -5.39 -5.48
C HIS A 118 -5.42 -5.39 -4.63
N ALA A 119 -4.36 -6.09 -5.04
CA ALA A 119 -3.05 -5.97 -4.41
C ALA A 119 -2.50 -4.52 -4.47
N VAL A 120 -2.63 -3.83 -5.60
CA VAL A 120 -2.17 -2.43 -5.72
C VAL A 120 -3.10 -1.46 -4.99
N PHE A 121 -4.41 -1.49 -5.26
CA PHE A 121 -5.33 -0.49 -4.73
C PHE A 121 -5.65 -0.71 -3.25
N LEU A 122 -5.96 -1.93 -2.83
CA LEU A 122 -6.28 -2.21 -1.43
C LEU A 122 -5.05 -2.58 -0.62
N GLY A 123 -4.15 -3.37 -1.21
CA GLY A 123 -2.95 -3.79 -0.49
C GLY A 123 -1.97 -2.65 -0.30
N PHE A 124 -1.60 -1.96 -1.37
CA PHE A 124 -0.63 -0.86 -1.32
C PHE A 124 -1.28 0.48 -0.98
N VAL A 125 -2.24 0.98 -1.79
CA VAL A 125 -2.79 2.34 -1.61
C VAL A 125 -3.59 2.48 -0.32
N MET A 126 -4.50 1.56 0.02
CA MET A 126 -5.24 1.68 1.29
C MET A 126 -4.34 1.53 2.52
N SER A 127 -3.27 0.74 2.45
CA SER A 127 -2.28 0.68 3.54
C SER A 127 -1.54 2.00 3.73
N MET A 128 -1.28 2.75 2.65
CA MET A 128 -0.73 4.11 2.73
C MET A 128 -1.70 5.09 3.38
N ILE A 129 -2.99 4.98 3.06
CA ILE A 129 -4.05 5.78 3.68
C ILE A 129 -4.13 5.46 5.17
N PHE A 130 -4.17 4.17 5.54
CA PHE A 130 -4.21 3.75 6.95
C PHE A 130 -2.97 4.19 7.72
N ALA A 131 -1.79 4.17 7.09
CA ALA A 131 -0.56 4.65 7.70
C ALA A 131 -0.66 6.14 8.07
N HIS A 132 -1.16 6.99 7.17
CA HIS A 132 -1.12 8.44 7.39
C HIS A 132 -2.39 9.03 8.03
N ALA A 133 -3.51 8.32 8.00
CA ALA A 133 -4.77 8.81 8.54
C ALA A 133 -4.67 9.30 10.01
N PRO A 134 -3.97 8.61 10.93
CA PRO A 134 -3.83 9.09 12.31
C PRO A 134 -3.02 10.38 12.45
N ILE A 135 -2.30 10.83 11.42
CA ILE A 135 -1.58 12.11 11.38
C ILE A 135 -2.41 13.18 10.66
N VAL A 136 -2.95 12.82 9.49
CA VAL A 136 -3.66 13.78 8.61
C VAL A 136 -4.97 14.24 9.24
N VAL A 137 -5.78 13.31 9.77
CA VAL A 137 -7.07 13.61 10.38
C VAL A 137 -6.94 14.65 11.51
N PRO A 138 -6.08 14.46 12.52
CA PRO A 138 -5.90 15.46 13.57
C PRO A 138 -5.35 16.78 13.04
N GLY A 139 -4.43 16.75 12.07
CA GLY A 139 -3.89 17.96 11.45
C GLY A 139 -4.95 18.82 10.74
N VAL A 140 -5.96 18.19 10.13
CA VAL A 140 -7.08 18.88 9.48
C VAL A 140 -8.10 19.39 10.50
N PHE A 141 -8.39 18.61 11.55
CA PHE A 141 -9.38 18.98 12.57
C PHE A 141 -8.82 19.80 13.74
N GLY A 142 -7.52 20.02 13.81
CA GLY A 142 -6.85 20.74 14.90
C GLY A 142 -6.92 20.02 16.24
N LEU A 143 -6.90 18.68 16.24
CA LEU A 143 -7.06 17.85 17.45
C LEU A 143 -5.81 17.03 17.71
N GLU A 144 -5.60 16.60 18.96
CA GLU A 144 -4.65 15.54 19.29
C GLU A 144 -5.40 14.20 19.32
N LEU A 145 -5.11 13.30 18.38
CA LEU A 145 -5.68 11.95 18.44
C LEU A 145 -4.83 11.04 19.34
N PRO A 146 -5.37 10.55 20.47
CA PRO A 146 -4.69 9.54 21.25
C PRO A 146 -4.60 8.25 20.44
N TYR A 147 -3.36 7.82 20.17
CA TYR A 147 -3.12 6.56 19.48
C TYR A 147 -3.56 5.37 20.35
N HIS A 148 -4.39 4.49 19.78
CA HIS A 148 -4.86 3.27 20.42
C HIS A 148 -4.50 2.02 19.61
N ARG A 149 -4.29 0.89 20.30
CA ARG A 149 -3.96 -0.40 19.64
C ARG A 149 -5.07 -0.91 18.70
N VAL A 150 -6.29 -0.41 18.85
CA VAL A 150 -7.45 -0.75 18.02
C VAL A 150 -7.21 -0.43 16.53
N PHE A 151 -6.34 0.52 16.20
CA PHE A 151 -5.95 0.82 14.82
C PHE A 151 -5.29 -0.37 14.09
N TYR A 152 -4.72 -1.35 14.82
CA TYR A 152 -4.25 -2.58 14.17
C TYR A 152 -5.40 -3.48 13.68
N GLY A 153 -6.59 -3.36 14.27
CA GLY A 153 -7.72 -4.24 13.94
C GLY A 153 -8.15 -4.12 12.49
N HIS A 154 -8.41 -2.91 12.00
CA HIS A 154 -8.76 -2.69 10.60
C HIS A 154 -7.60 -3.02 9.65
N LEU A 155 -6.36 -2.75 10.08
CA LEU A 155 -5.18 -3.03 9.26
C LEU A 155 -5.02 -4.54 9.06
N VAL A 156 -5.00 -5.33 10.12
CA VAL A 156 -4.88 -6.79 10.06
C VAL A 156 -6.05 -7.39 9.28
N LEU A 157 -7.28 -6.93 9.54
CA LEU A 157 -8.46 -7.41 8.83
C LEU A 157 -8.36 -7.16 7.32
N LEU A 158 -7.92 -5.97 6.90
CA LEU A 158 -7.72 -5.65 5.48
C LEU A 158 -6.71 -6.62 4.84
N HIS A 159 -5.57 -6.85 5.49
CA HIS A 159 -4.51 -7.70 4.94
C HIS A 159 -4.94 -9.17 4.84
N VAL A 160 -5.62 -9.69 5.86
CA VAL A 160 -6.14 -11.05 5.86
C VAL A 160 -7.24 -11.20 4.81
N ALA A 161 -8.18 -10.25 4.73
CA ALA A 161 -9.24 -10.25 3.73
C ALA A 161 -8.68 -10.24 2.30
N LEU A 162 -7.63 -9.46 2.07
CA LEU A 162 -6.97 -9.36 0.77
C LEU A 162 -6.23 -10.64 0.41
N LEU A 163 -5.54 -11.28 1.36
CA LEU A 163 -4.94 -12.61 1.16
C LEU A 163 -6.01 -13.63 0.76
N VAL A 164 -7.13 -13.68 1.48
CA VAL A 164 -8.27 -14.56 1.16
C VAL A 164 -8.80 -14.28 -0.24
N ARG A 165 -8.94 -13.00 -0.62
CA ARG A 165 -9.38 -12.61 -1.95
C ARG A 165 -8.42 -13.07 -3.04
N VAL A 166 -7.13 -12.80 -2.88
CA VAL A 166 -6.09 -13.18 -3.86
C VAL A 166 -6.03 -14.70 -4.01
N ILE A 167 -6.06 -15.45 -2.91
CA ILE A 167 -6.13 -16.93 -2.96
C ILE A 167 -7.41 -17.38 -3.68
N GLY A 168 -8.56 -16.76 -3.38
CA GLY A 168 -9.82 -17.05 -4.06
C GLY A 168 -9.76 -16.82 -5.56
N SER A 169 -9.16 -15.70 -5.99
CA SER A 169 -8.94 -15.38 -7.40
C SER A 169 -8.01 -16.39 -8.08
N LEU A 170 -6.88 -16.74 -7.46
CA LEU A 170 -5.91 -17.69 -8.03
C LEU A 170 -6.43 -19.13 -8.08
N THR A 171 -7.30 -19.52 -7.14
CA THR A 171 -7.93 -20.85 -7.09
C THR A 171 -9.25 -20.91 -7.85
N SER A 172 -9.68 -19.80 -8.47
CA SER A 172 -11.01 -19.67 -9.10
C SER A 172 -12.18 -20.01 -8.15
N SER A 173 -11.98 -19.84 -6.84
CA SER A 173 -12.97 -20.10 -5.80
C SER A 173 -13.84 -18.88 -5.56
N GLY A 174 -15.05 -18.88 -6.15
CA GLY A 174 -16.01 -17.79 -6.01
C GLY A 174 -16.38 -17.47 -4.55
N ARG A 175 -16.42 -18.49 -3.67
CA ARG A 175 -16.70 -18.28 -2.23
C ARG A 175 -15.58 -17.48 -1.57
N LEU A 176 -14.32 -17.90 -1.70
CA LEU A 176 -13.19 -17.19 -1.10
C LEU A 176 -13.08 -15.76 -1.63
N TRP A 177 -13.32 -15.58 -2.93
CA TRP A 177 -13.37 -14.27 -3.55
C TRP A 177 -14.45 -13.36 -2.94
N GLN A 178 -15.67 -13.87 -2.71
CA GLN A 178 -16.77 -13.15 -2.06
C GLN A 178 -16.45 -12.81 -0.60
N TRP A 179 -15.98 -13.77 0.19
CA TRP A 179 -15.60 -13.55 1.59
C TRP A 179 -14.49 -12.52 1.71
N GLY A 180 -13.44 -12.62 0.88
CA GLY A 180 -12.37 -11.63 0.84
C GLY A 180 -12.86 -10.22 0.49
N GLY A 181 -13.78 -10.10 -0.47
CA GLY A 181 -14.43 -8.83 -0.80
C GLY A 181 -15.26 -8.27 0.36
N MET A 182 -16.08 -9.09 1.01
CA MET A 182 -16.91 -8.65 2.13
C MET A 182 -16.06 -8.20 3.32
N PHE A 183 -15.05 -8.97 3.72
CA PHE A 183 -14.18 -8.60 4.83
C PHE A 183 -13.31 -7.38 4.53
N THR A 184 -12.98 -7.13 3.26
CA THR A 184 -12.34 -5.88 2.84
C THR A 184 -13.26 -4.69 3.14
N VAL A 185 -14.54 -4.77 2.76
CA VAL A 185 -15.51 -3.69 3.04
C VAL A 185 -15.65 -3.47 4.54
N VAL A 186 -15.76 -4.54 5.33
CA VAL A 186 -15.80 -4.45 6.79
C VAL A 186 -14.55 -3.78 7.35
N ALA A 187 -13.36 -4.08 6.83
CA ALA A 187 -12.12 -3.42 7.26
C ALA A 187 -12.13 -1.91 7.01
N ILE A 188 -12.65 -1.47 5.86
CA ILE A 188 -12.76 -0.04 5.52
C ILE A 188 -13.77 0.65 6.44
N VAL A 189 -14.94 0.06 6.66
CA VAL A 189 -15.96 0.61 7.56
C VAL A 189 -15.44 0.68 8.99
N LEU A 190 -14.74 -0.36 9.45
CA LEU A 190 -14.11 -0.38 10.77
C LEU A 190 -13.07 0.73 10.92
N PHE A 191 -12.23 0.95 9.90
CA PHE A 191 -11.27 2.06 9.86
C PHE A 191 -11.96 3.42 10.01
N LEU A 192 -13.04 3.65 9.26
CA LEU A 192 -13.83 4.89 9.37
C LEU A 192 -14.44 5.06 10.76
N GLY A 193 -15.03 4.00 11.31
CA GLY A 193 -15.62 4.01 12.65
C GLY A 193 -14.61 4.28 13.76
N VAL A 194 -13.44 3.61 13.74
CA VAL A 194 -12.36 3.82 14.71
C VAL A 194 -11.82 5.24 14.64
N THR A 195 -11.63 5.76 13.42
CA THR A 195 -11.11 7.12 13.20
C THR A 195 -12.11 8.17 13.66
N ALA A 196 -13.39 8.05 13.25
CA ALA A 196 -14.45 8.97 13.66
C ALA A 196 -14.68 8.95 15.18
N GLY A 197 -14.73 7.76 15.79
CA GLY A 197 -14.87 7.60 17.24
C GLY A 197 -13.71 8.21 18.01
N SER A 198 -12.47 8.10 17.49
CA SER A 198 -11.29 8.74 18.10
C SER A 198 -11.39 10.26 18.04
N VAL A 199 -11.85 10.83 16.92
CA VAL A 199 -12.08 12.28 16.76
C VAL A 199 -13.15 12.79 17.74
N VAL A 200 -14.28 12.10 17.84
CA VAL A 200 -15.37 12.47 18.77
C VAL A 200 -14.88 12.44 20.21
N THR A 201 -14.17 11.38 20.60
CA THR A 201 -13.63 11.25 21.96
C THR A 201 -12.59 12.32 22.27
N ALA A 202 -11.76 12.71 21.30
CA ALA A 202 -10.79 13.80 21.47
C ALA A 202 -11.47 15.15 21.69
N ARG A 203 -12.52 15.47 20.92
CA ARG A 203 -13.30 16.72 21.08
C ARG A 203 -14.00 16.83 22.43
N HIS A 204 -14.44 15.72 23.02
CA HIS A 204 -15.06 15.75 24.34
C HIS A 204 -14.08 16.00 25.49
N ARG A 205 -12.76 15.91 25.24
CA ARG A 205 -11.71 16.08 26.25
C ARG A 205 -10.98 17.43 26.18
N SER A 206 -11.16 18.18 25.10
CA SER A 206 -10.64 19.55 24.88
C SER A 206 -11.65 20.60 25.34
#